data_AF-A0A2N2SUJ2-F1
#
_entry.id   AF-A0A2N2SUJ2-F1
#
_cell.length_a   1.000
_cell.length_b   1.000
_cell.length_c   1.000
_cell.angle_alpha   90.00
_cell.angle_beta   90.00
_cell.angle_gamma   90.00
#
_symmetry.space_group_name_H-M   'P 1'
#
loop_
_entity.id
_entity.type
_entity.pdbx_description
1 polymer ?
#
loop_
_entity_poly.entity_id
_entity_poly.type
_entity_poly.pdbx_seq_one_letter_code
_entity_poly.pdbx_strand_id
1 'polypeptide(L)'
;MTQASIESFSLDATEVITLTELAQCCGMSPAELDELVDYNALVPLTSLSERAFSAHWLAPMRAVAKLRLDFDLDLFTVAILLEKLIQIELLERQVQALQALVPAHLRQT
;
A
#
# COMPACT_ATOMS: atom_id res chain seq x y z
N MET A 1 -20.80 23.55 2.22
CA MET A 1 -20.42 22.19 2.65
C MET A 1 -18.92 22.11 2.57
N THR A 2 -18.27 21.92 3.71
CA THR A 2 -16.83 22.05 3.95
C THR A 2 -16.06 20.93 3.26
N GLN A 3 -15.19 21.32 2.33
CA GLN A 3 -14.26 20.45 1.62
C GLN A 3 -13.11 20.12 2.59
N ALA A 4 -13.11 18.91 3.14
CA ALA A 4 -11.98 18.41 3.91
C ALA A 4 -10.84 18.10 2.92
N SER A 5 -9.85 18.99 2.86
CA SER A 5 -8.58 18.74 2.18
C SER A 5 -7.94 17.52 2.83
N ILE A 6 -7.89 16.41 2.09
CA ILE A 6 -7.04 15.28 2.47
C ILE A 6 -5.64 15.68 2.01
N GLU A 7 -4.89 16.32 2.92
CA GLU A 7 -3.46 16.51 2.76
C GLU A 7 -2.81 15.12 2.64
N SER A 8 -2.39 14.77 1.43
CA SER A 8 -1.63 13.55 1.20
C SER A 8 -0.23 13.76 1.76
N PHE A 9 -0.01 13.41 3.02
CA PHE A 9 1.32 13.31 3.58
C PHE A 9 2.01 12.09 2.94
N SER A 10 3.00 12.34 2.09
CA SER A 10 3.91 11.30 1.61
C SER A 10 4.91 11.04 2.73
N LEU A 11 4.57 10.14 3.65
CA LEU A 11 5.53 9.66 4.65
C LEU A 11 6.67 8.96 3.91
N ASP A 12 7.91 9.35 4.21
CA ASP A 12 9.10 8.72 3.66
C ASP A 12 9.06 7.20 3.92
N ALA A 13 9.59 6.38 3.00
CA ALA A 13 9.57 4.91 3.12
C ALA A 13 10.27 4.36 4.39
N THR A 14 11.02 5.23 5.08
CA THR A 14 11.70 5.00 6.36
C THR A 14 10.81 5.21 7.59
N GLU A 15 9.63 5.83 7.43
CA GLU A 15 8.72 6.06 8.54
C GLU A 15 7.93 4.80 8.88
N VAL A 16 7.74 4.61 10.17
CA VAL A 16 7.02 3.48 10.76
C VAL A 16 5.63 3.95 11.14
N ILE A 17 4.62 3.13 10.89
CA ILE A 17 3.24 3.38 11.25
C ILE A 17 2.69 2.24 12.10
N THR A 18 1.97 2.54 13.18
CA THR A 18 1.33 1.52 14.02
C THR A 18 0.13 0.90 13.31
N LEU A 19 -0.32 -0.27 13.79
CA LEU A 19 -1.53 -0.91 13.27
C LEU A 19 -2.76 0.01 13.36
N THR A 20 -2.92 0.72 14.48
CA THR A 20 -4.06 1.61 14.72
C THR A 20 -4.06 2.80 13.77
N GLU A 21 -2.89 3.41 13.55
CA GLU A 21 -2.75 4.52 12.60
C GLU A 21 -2.99 4.05 11.16
N LEU A 22 -2.49 2.87 10.78
CA LEU A 22 -2.72 2.29 9.46
C LEU A 22 -4.21 2.00 9.23
N ALA A 23 -4.89 1.40 10.22
CA ALA A 23 -6.34 1.18 10.22
C ALA A 23 -7.10 2.49 9.97
N GLN A 24 -6.76 3.55 10.72
CA GLN A 24 -7.39 4.86 10.59
C GLN A 24 -7.12 5.50 9.21
N CYS A 25 -5.89 5.43 8.70
CA CYS A 25 -5.51 6.02 7.41
C CYS A 25 -6.17 5.34 6.20
N CYS A 26 -6.54 4.07 6.35
CA CYS A 26 -7.11 3.24 5.30
C CYS A 26 -8.62 3.04 5.45
N GLY A 27 -9.22 3.53 6.54
CA GLY A 27 -10.65 3.36 6.81
C GLY A 27 -11.05 1.91 7.07
N MET A 28 -10.12 1.11 7.60
CA MET A 28 -10.32 -0.30 7.95
C MET A 28 -10.26 -0.46 9.46
N SER A 29 -10.88 -1.50 10.00
CA SER A 29 -10.79 -1.83 11.41
C SER A 29 -9.47 -2.55 11.73
N PRO A 30 -8.96 -2.44 12.98
CA PRO A 30 -7.79 -3.19 13.42
C PRO A 30 -7.90 -4.70 13.21
N ALA A 31 -9.09 -5.27 13.42
CA ALA A 31 -9.34 -6.70 13.25
C ALA A 31 -9.20 -7.17 11.79
N GLU A 32 -9.61 -6.35 10.83
CA GLU A 32 -9.41 -6.65 9.41
C GLU A 32 -7.93 -6.57 9.03
N LEU A 33 -7.17 -5.64 9.61
CA LEU A 33 -5.72 -5.59 9.39
C LEU A 33 -5.03 -6.82 9.98
N ASP A 34 -5.46 -7.30 11.14
CA ASP A 34 -4.95 -8.53 11.74
C ASP A 34 -5.21 -9.75 10.85
N GLU A 35 -6.40 -9.86 10.26
CA GLU A 35 -6.71 -10.94 9.32
C GLU A 35 -5.85 -10.84 8.04
N LEU A 36 -5.53 -9.63 7.56
CA LEU A 36 -4.57 -9.44 6.47
C LEU A 36 -3.14 -9.86 6.84
N VAL A 37 -2.75 -9.72 8.11
CA VAL A 37 -1.48 -10.26 8.63
C VAL A 37 -1.53 -11.78 8.65
N ASP A 38 -2.64 -12.38 9.07
CA ASP A 38 -2.82 -13.83 9.09
C ASP A 38 -2.79 -14.43 7.67
N TYR A 39 -3.29 -13.70 6.67
CA TYR A 39 -3.15 -14.05 5.25
C TYR A 39 -1.75 -13.79 4.67
N ASN A 40 -0.80 -13.29 5.45
CA ASN A 40 0.53 -12.83 5.01
C ASN A 40 0.49 -11.74 3.93
N ALA A 41 -0.65 -11.07 3.76
CA ALA A 41 -0.79 -9.96 2.80
C ALA A 41 -0.24 -8.65 3.38
N LEU A 42 -0.23 -8.51 4.71
CA LEU A 42 0.37 -7.39 5.42
C LEU A 42 1.49 -7.90 6.34
N VAL A 43 2.72 -7.40 6.16
CA VAL A 43 3.89 -7.91 6.89
C VAL A 43 4.36 -6.89 7.93
N PRO A 44 4.30 -7.21 9.24
CA PRO A 44 4.77 -6.32 10.29
C PRO A 44 6.30 -6.29 10.38
N LEU A 45 6.83 -5.19 10.93
CA LEU A 45 8.23 -5.05 11.29
C LEU A 45 8.53 -5.86 12.55
N THR A 46 9.57 -6.69 12.50
CA THR A 46 9.89 -7.67 13.55
C THR A 46 10.72 -7.12 14.71
N SER A 47 11.30 -5.93 14.56
CA SER A 47 12.25 -5.34 15.51
C SER A 47 11.63 -4.41 16.55
N LEU A 48 10.30 -4.24 16.54
CA LEU A 48 9.59 -3.28 17.39
C LEU A 48 8.73 -3.99 18.42
N SER A 49 8.66 -3.40 19.62
CA SER A 49 7.84 -3.94 20.72
C SER A 49 6.34 -3.82 20.45
N GLU A 50 5.95 -2.91 19.56
CA GLU A 50 4.58 -2.68 19.11
C GLU A 50 4.43 -3.14 17.66
N ARG A 51 3.26 -3.68 17.30
CA ARG A 51 2.96 -4.11 15.94
C ARG A 51 2.91 -2.89 15.02
N ALA A 52 3.96 -2.76 14.23
CA ALA A 52 4.13 -1.64 13.33
C ALA A 52 4.52 -2.11 11.93
N PHE A 53 4.30 -1.24 10.96
CA PHE A 53 4.47 -1.48 9.54
C PHE A 53 5.30 -0.34 8.96
N SER A 54 5.97 -0.57 7.83
CA SER A 54 6.57 0.56 7.12
C SER A 54 5.49 1.36 6.40
N ALA A 55 5.64 2.68 6.38
CA ALA A 55 4.70 3.62 5.75
C ALA A 55 4.47 3.35 4.26
N HIS A 56 5.32 2.57 3.58
CA HIS A 56 5.09 2.15 2.19
C HIS A 56 3.77 1.39 2.00
N TRP A 57 3.20 0.78 3.06
CA TRP A 57 1.91 0.12 3.00
C TRP A 57 0.72 1.08 2.82
N LEU A 58 0.87 2.36 3.14
CA LEU A 58 -0.23 3.34 3.10
C LEU A 58 -0.86 3.48 1.70
N ALA A 59 -0.02 3.60 0.67
CA ALA A 59 -0.50 3.80 -0.69
C ALA A 59 -1.26 2.56 -1.23
N PRO A 60 -0.71 1.34 -1.22
CA PRO A 60 -1.42 0.15 -1.67
C PRO A 60 -2.63 -0.16 -0.79
N MET A 61 -2.54 0.02 0.54
CA MET A 61 -3.70 -0.19 1.42
C MET A 61 -4.85 0.77 1.14
N ARG A 62 -4.59 2.06 0.88
CA ARG A 62 -5.63 3.01 0.47
C ARG A 62 -6.26 2.62 -0.87
N ALA A 63 -5.44 2.16 -1.82
CA ALA A 63 -5.94 1.70 -3.11
C ALA A 63 -6.87 0.48 -2.96
N VAL A 64 -6.47 -0.53 -2.19
CA VAL A 64 -7.30 -1.72 -1.95
C VAL A 64 -8.54 -1.39 -1.12
N ALA A 65 -8.44 -0.53 -0.10
CA ALA A 65 -9.60 -0.11 0.69
C ALA A 65 -10.66 0.57 -0.18
N LYS A 66 -10.23 1.40 -1.13
CA LYS A 66 -11.13 1.99 -2.12
C LYS A 66 -11.77 0.93 -3.03
N LEU A 67 -10.97 0.02 -3.59
CA LEU A 67 -11.50 -1.07 -4.42
C LEU A 67 -12.49 -1.96 -3.66
N ARG A 68 -12.23 -2.20 -2.38
CA ARG A 68 -13.12 -2.97 -1.52
C ARG A 68 -14.50 -2.30 -1.42
N LEU A 69 -14.54 -0.99 -1.22
CA LEU A 69 -15.80 -0.23 -1.16
C LEU A 69 -16.49 -0.13 -2.53
N ASP A 70 -15.72 0.09 -3.60
CA ASP A 70 -16.26 0.27 -4.95
C ASP A 70 -16.87 -1.03 -5.51
N PHE A 71 -16.35 -2.19 -5.10
CA PHE A 71 -16.74 -3.51 -5.64
C PHE A 71 -17.29 -4.50 -4.60
N ASP A 72 -17.53 -4.05 -3.35
CA ASP A 72 -18.01 -4.87 -2.24
C ASP A 72 -17.19 -6.16 -2.04
N LEU A 73 -15.86 -6.01 -2.00
CA LEU A 73 -14.94 -7.14 -1.95
C LEU A 73 -14.81 -7.70 -0.53
N ASP A 74 -14.70 -9.02 -0.44
CA ASP A 74 -14.30 -9.69 0.79
C ASP A 74 -12.81 -9.50 1.10
N LEU A 75 -12.42 -9.78 2.35
CA LEU A 75 -11.06 -9.50 2.81
C LEU A 75 -10.00 -10.45 2.23
N PHE A 76 -10.39 -11.68 1.87
CA PHE A 76 -9.50 -12.62 1.19
C PHE A 76 -9.16 -12.14 -0.23
N THR A 77 -10.15 -11.61 -0.95
CA THR A 77 -9.95 -10.98 -2.26
C THR A 77 -9.08 -9.72 -2.13
N VAL A 78 -9.28 -8.91 -1.08
CA VAL A 78 -8.43 -7.76 -0.74
C VAL A 78 -6.97 -8.20 -0.52
N ALA A 79 -6.72 -9.28 0.20
CA ALA A 79 -5.37 -9.81 0.43
C ALA A 79 -4.66 -10.14 -0.90
N ILE A 80 -5.35 -10.80 -1.83
CA ILE A 80 -4.82 -11.12 -3.16
C ILE A 80 -4.52 -9.85 -3.95
N LEU A 81 -5.47 -8.89 -3.98
CA LEU A 81 -5.29 -7.64 -4.70
C LEU A 81 -4.13 -6.82 -4.16
N LEU A 82 -3.95 -6.79 -2.84
CA LEU A 82 -2.86 -6.07 -2.20
C LEU A 82 -1.50 -6.59 -2.67
N GLU A 83 -1.33 -7.92 -2.70
CA GLU A 83 -0.12 -8.57 -3.24
C GLU A 83 0.11 -8.16 -4.71
N LYS A 84 -0.95 -8.14 -5.53
CA LYS A 84 -0.82 -7.80 -6.96
C LYS A 84 -0.51 -6.34 -7.20
N LEU A 85 -1.09 -5.42 -6.43
CA LEU A 85 -0.76 -4.00 -6.53
C LEU A 85 0.72 -3.74 -6.20
N ILE A 86 1.25 -4.39 -5.16
CA ILE A 86 2.67 -4.27 -4.80
C ILE A 86 3.57 -4.84 -5.90
N GLN A 87 3.21 -6.00 -6.46
CA GLN A 87 3.94 -6.59 -7.58
C GLN A 87 3.93 -5.66 -8.81
N ILE A 88 2.79 -5.06 -9.14
CA ILE A 88 2.66 -4.13 -10.26
C ILE A 88 3.53 -2.90 -10.00
N GLU A 89 3.44 -2.26 -8.83
CA GLU A 89 4.24 -1.09 -8.49
C GLU A 89 5.75 -1.38 -8.59
N LEU A 90 6.18 -2.54 -8.10
CA LEU A 90 7.58 -2.97 -8.20
C LEU A 90 8.01 -3.18 -9.66
N LEU A 91 7.16 -3.79 -10.48
CA LEU A 91 7.43 -4.01 -11.90
C LEU A 91 7.48 -2.69 -12.68
N GLU A 92 6.55 -1.78 -12.41
CA GLU A 92 6.52 -0.45 -13.01
C GLU A 92 7.78 0.35 -12.68
N ARG A 93 8.24 0.30 -11.42
CA ARG A 93 9.52 0.92 -11.02
C ARG A 93 10.71 0.31 -11.76
N GLN A 94 10.76 -1.01 -11.92
CA GLN A 94 11.82 -1.67 -12.68
C GLN A 94 11.80 -1.27 -14.16
N VAL A 95 10.62 -1.22 -14.78
CA VAL A 95 10.46 -0.77 -16.16
C VAL A 95 10.93 0.67 -16.32
N GLN A 96 10.54 1.57 -15.42
CA GLN A 96 10.98 2.97 -15.43
C GLN A 96 12.50 3.09 -15.27
N ALA A 97 13.10 2.33 -14.36
CA ALA A 97 14.55 2.31 -14.16
C ALA A 97 15.29 1.82 -15.42
N LEU A 98 14.82 0.74 -16.06
CA LEU A 98 15.39 0.23 -17.30
C LEU A 98 15.23 1.23 -18.45
N GLN A 99 14.07 1.87 -18.59
CA GLN A 99 13.83 2.91 -19.60
C GLN A 99 14.72 4.14 -19.39
N ALA A 100 15.02 4.49 -18.14
CA ALA A 100 15.94 5.58 -17.82
C ALA A 100 17.38 5.27 -18.28
N LEU A 101 17.80 4.00 -18.25
CA LEU A 101 19.11 3.54 -18.74
C LEU A 101 19.20 3.49 -20.27
N VAL A 102 18.06 3.39 -20.98
CA VAL A 102 18.04 3.45 -22.45
C VAL A 102 18.21 4.91 -22.89
N PRO A 103 19.23 5.23 -23.72
CA PRO A 103 19.41 6.57 -24.27
C PRO A 103 18.16 7.05 -25.03
N ALA A 104 17.82 8.33 -24.91
CA ALA A 104 16.60 8.90 -25.50
C ALA A 104 16.46 8.66 -27.02
N HIS A 105 17.58 8.47 -27.74
CA HIS A 105 17.60 8.21 -29.18
C HIS A 105 17.28 6.76 -29.59
N LEU A 106 17.24 5.81 -28.65
CA LEU A 106 16.86 4.40 -28.87
C LEU A 106 15.42 4.09 -28.42
N ARG A 107 14.69 5.07 -27.88
CA ARG A 107 13.32 4.88 -27.35
C ARG A 107 12.21 5.00 -28.41
N GLN A 108 12.54 5.22 -29.69
CA GLN A 108 11.59 5.59 -30.77
C GLN A 108 11.57 4.67 -32.00
N THR A 109 12.11 3.46 -31.94
CA THR A 109 11.95 2.43 -32.99
C THR A 109 11.07 1.30 -32.50
#